data_AF-A0A9E4KMZ8-F1
#
_entry.id   AF-A0A9E4KMZ8-F1
#
_cell.length_a   1.000
_cell.length_b   1.000
_cell.length_c   1.000
_cell.angle_alpha   90.00
_cell.angle_beta   90.00
_cell.angle_gamma   90.00
#
_symmetry.space_group_name_H-M   'P 1'
#
loop_
_entity.id
_entity.type
_entity.pdbx_description
1 polymer ?
#
loop_
_entity_poly.entity_id
_entity_poly.type
_entity_poly.pdbx_seq_one_letter_code
_entity_poly.pdbx_strand_id
1 'polypeptide(L)'
;MTTPILALAGGVGGAKLALGLCRIHPPENLTIVVNTGDDEVFHGLHVSPDLDTMMYALAGLTNTETGWGVAGDSFNALEMLGRYGAPTWFNLGDKDFATHVRRTQLLDQGLPLSEVTET
;
A
#
# COMPACT_ATOMS: atom_id res chain seq x y z
N MET A 1 -14.96 -27.75 7.39
CA MET A 1 -13.67 -27.20 6.95
C MET A 1 -13.98 -26.07 5.99
N THR A 2 -13.50 -24.87 6.27
CA THR A 2 -13.59 -23.73 5.33
C THR A 2 -12.62 -23.97 4.18
N THR A 3 -13.05 -23.75 2.95
CA THR A 3 -12.21 -23.91 1.76
C THR A 3 -11.21 -22.74 1.67
N PRO A 4 -9.90 -23.00 1.48
CA PRO A 4 -8.93 -21.95 1.22
C PRO A 4 -9.26 -21.17 -0.06
N ILE A 5 -9.13 -19.85 -0.03
CA ILE A 5 -9.33 -18.96 -1.17
C ILE A 5 -8.02 -18.24 -1.49
N LEU A 6 -7.65 -18.26 -2.77
CA LEU A 6 -6.60 -17.41 -3.31
C LEU A 6 -7.23 -16.38 -4.26
N ALA A 7 -6.98 -15.10 -4.00
CA ALA A 7 -7.40 -14.01 -4.88
C ALA A 7 -6.18 -13.32 -5.49
N LEU A 8 -6.23 -13.06 -6.80
CA LEU A 8 -5.31 -12.13 -7.46
C LEU A 8 -5.93 -10.73 -7.38
N ALA A 9 -5.19 -9.75 -6.89
CA ALA A 9 -5.71 -8.41 -6.67
C ALA A 9 -4.70 -7.33 -7.03
N GLY A 10 -5.23 -6.19 -7.49
CA GLY A 10 -4.49 -4.97 -7.75
C GLY A 10 -5.45 -3.79 -7.72
N GLY A 11 -4.92 -2.62 -7.40
CA GLY A 11 -5.62 -1.36 -7.25
C GLY A 11 -6.77 -1.36 -6.24
N VAL A 12 -7.53 -0.28 -6.28
CA VAL A 12 -8.68 -0.03 -5.40
C VAL A 12 -9.78 -1.08 -5.57
N GLY A 13 -9.98 -1.60 -6.77
CA GLY A 13 -10.97 -2.66 -7.05
C GLY A 13 -10.61 -3.96 -6.34
N GLY A 14 -9.35 -4.40 -6.45
CA GLY A 14 -8.84 -5.58 -5.77
C GLY A 14 -8.92 -5.45 -4.23
N ALA A 15 -8.58 -4.28 -3.71
CA ALA A 15 -8.69 -3.99 -2.28
C ALA A 15 -10.13 -4.07 -1.76
N LYS A 16 -11.11 -3.53 -2.51
CA LYS A 16 -12.54 -3.65 -2.16
C LYS A 16 -13.04 -5.10 -2.20
N LEU A 17 -12.61 -5.87 -3.19
CA LEU A 17 -12.94 -7.30 -3.28
C LEU A 17 -12.39 -8.05 -2.05
N ALA A 18 -11.12 -7.87 -1.73
CA ALA A 18 -10.51 -8.53 -0.57
C ALA A 18 -11.16 -8.11 0.75
N LEU A 19 -11.49 -6.83 0.94
CA LEU A 19 -12.23 -6.38 2.11
C LEU A 19 -13.58 -7.10 2.25
N GLY A 20 -14.28 -7.34 1.12
CA GLY A 20 -15.47 -8.17 1.09
C GLY A 20 -15.20 -9.60 1.51
N LEU A 21 -14.16 -10.24 0.95
CA LEU A 21 -13.75 -11.60 1.27
C LEU A 21 -13.38 -11.76 2.75
N CYS A 22 -12.62 -10.82 3.33
CA CYS A 22 -12.25 -10.81 4.76
C CYS A 22 -13.46 -10.73 5.71
N ARG A 23 -14.61 -10.22 5.25
CA ARG A 23 -15.85 -10.16 6.06
C ARG A 23 -16.63 -11.46 6.08
N ILE A 24 -16.39 -12.34 5.10
CA ILE A 24 -17.16 -13.59 4.93
C ILE A 24 -16.29 -14.85 5.05
N HIS A 25 -14.97 -14.71 5.08
CA HIS A 25 -14.01 -15.80 5.27
C HIS A 25 -13.02 -15.47 6.41
N PRO A 26 -12.63 -16.47 7.22
CA PRO A 26 -11.58 -16.29 8.21
C PRO A 26 -10.24 -15.89 7.54
N PRO A 27 -9.48 -14.94 8.11
CA PRO A 27 -8.20 -14.49 7.54
C PRO A 27 -7.22 -15.63 7.24
N GLU A 28 -7.16 -16.65 8.10
CA GLU A 28 -6.28 -17.80 7.94
C GLU A 28 -6.59 -18.68 6.71
N ASN A 29 -7.75 -18.49 6.07
CA ASN A 29 -8.18 -19.21 4.87
C ASN A 29 -8.21 -18.32 3.62
N LEU A 30 -7.70 -17.10 3.69
CA LEU A 30 -7.67 -16.16 2.58
C LEU A 30 -6.24 -15.72 2.28
N THR A 31 -5.74 -16.08 1.10
CA THR A 31 -4.49 -15.58 0.55
C THR A 31 -4.79 -14.59 -0.56
N ILE A 32 -4.13 -13.44 -0.52
CA ILE A 32 -4.22 -12.44 -1.56
C ILE A 32 -2.84 -12.31 -2.19
N VAL A 33 -2.73 -12.57 -3.48
CA VAL A 33 -1.54 -12.30 -4.28
C VAL A 33 -1.73 -10.93 -4.92
N VAL A 34 -0.92 -9.97 -4.47
CA VAL A 34 -1.06 -8.57 -4.87
C VAL A 34 -0.12 -8.26 -6.02
N ASN A 35 -0.59 -7.48 -6.98
CA ASN A 35 0.22 -6.96 -8.09
C ASN A 35 1.39 -6.11 -7.56
N THR A 36 2.58 -6.32 -8.14
CA THR A 36 3.78 -5.50 -7.90
C THR A 36 4.31 -4.88 -9.21
N GLY A 37 3.50 -4.90 -10.27
CA GLY A 37 3.86 -4.35 -11.59
C GLY A 37 3.91 -2.82 -11.60
N ASP A 38 3.27 -2.18 -10.63
CA ASP A 38 3.23 -0.72 -10.44
C ASP A 38 4.25 -0.27 -9.36
N ASP A 39 5.10 -1.18 -8.88
CA ASP A 39 6.14 -0.84 -7.90
C ASP A 39 7.22 0.03 -8.56
N GLU A 40 7.54 1.15 -7.93
CA GLU A 40 8.51 2.12 -8.45
C GLU A 40 9.26 2.84 -7.31
N VAL A 41 10.40 3.44 -7.65
CA VAL A 41 11.17 4.25 -6.71
C VAL A 41 10.85 5.73 -6.92
N PHE A 42 10.18 6.33 -5.94
CA PHE A 42 9.87 7.76 -5.92
C PHE A 42 10.69 8.48 -4.84
N HIS A 43 11.42 9.53 -5.22
CA HIS A 43 12.25 10.31 -4.30
C HIS A 43 13.23 9.46 -3.45
N GLY A 44 13.71 8.34 -4.01
CA GLY A 44 14.60 7.40 -3.32
C GLY A 44 13.89 6.40 -2.41
N LEU A 45 12.56 6.35 -2.42
CA LEU A 45 11.76 5.44 -1.62
C LEU A 45 11.07 4.40 -2.50
N HIS A 46 11.08 3.15 -2.05
CA HIS A 46 10.33 2.07 -2.68
C HIS A 46 8.84 2.19 -2.37
N VAL A 47 8.03 2.36 -3.41
CA VAL A 47 6.57 2.48 -3.32
C VAL A 47 5.95 1.27 -3.98
N SER A 48 4.97 0.67 -3.32
CA SER A 48 4.25 -0.51 -3.82
C SER A 48 2.74 -0.24 -3.77
N PRO A 49 2.19 0.52 -4.75
CA PRO A 49 0.87 1.14 -4.63
C PRO A 49 -0.26 0.16 -4.36
N ASP A 50 -0.20 -1.02 -4.97
CA ASP A 50 -1.24 -2.03 -4.83
C ASP A 50 -1.17 -2.75 -3.49
N LEU A 51 0.04 -3.04 -2.99
CA LEU A 51 0.25 -3.55 -1.63
C LEU A 51 -0.23 -2.54 -0.59
N ASP A 52 0.12 -1.27 -0.76
CA ASP A 52 -0.26 -0.18 0.14
C ASP A 52 -1.78 0.03 0.15
N THR A 53 -2.41 0.06 -1.02
CA THR A 53 -3.86 0.14 -1.16
C THR A 53 -4.57 -1.03 -0.47
N MET A 54 -4.02 -2.25 -0.61
CA MET A 54 -4.52 -3.45 0.07
C MET A 54 -4.45 -3.30 1.59
N MET A 55 -3.26 -2.96 2.08
CA MET A 55 -2.94 -2.85 3.49
C MET A 55 -3.83 -1.79 4.16
N TYR A 56 -3.93 -0.61 3.57
CA TYR A 56 -4.76 0.47 4.12
C TYR A 56 -6.25 0.12 4.10
N ALA A 57 -6.74 -0.56 3.08
CA ALA A 57 -8.14 -0.95 3.00
C ALA A 57 -8.51 -1.98 4.06
N LEU A 58 -7.66 -3.00 4.25
CA LEU A 58 -7.89 -4.06 5.23
C LEU A 58 -7.68 -3.57 6.67
N ALA A 59 -6.79 -2.58 6.88
CA ALA A 59 -6.59 -1.94 8.18
C ALA A 59 -7.67 -0.88 8.53
N GLY A 60 -8.58 -0.56 7.60
CA GLY A 60 -9.57 0.51 7.80
C GLY A 60 -8.97 1.92 7.81
N LEU A 61 -7.81 2.10 7.18
CA LEU A 61 -7.06 3.35 7.11
C LEU A 61 -7.23 4.10 5.80
N THR A 62 -7.86 3.51 4.78
CA THR A 62 -8.07 4.17 3.49
C THR A 62 -8.86 5.47 3.62
N ASN A 63 -8.43 6.50 2.89
CA ASN A 63 -9.24 7.70 2.71
C ASN A 63 -10.49 7.37 1.87
N THR A 64 -11.67 7.42 2.50
CA THR A 64 -12.94 7.08 1.86
C THR A 64 -13.46 8.14 0.89
N GLU A 65 -12.96 9.37 0.97
CA GLU A 65 -13.35 10.46 0.07
C GLU A 65 -12.70 10.32 -1.30
N THR A 66 -11.40 10.06 -1.33
CA THR A 66 -10.63 9.82 -2.56
C THR A 66 -10.72 8.36 -3.02
N GLY A 67 -10.93 7.43 -2.09
CA GLY A 67 -10.94 5.99 -2.33
C GLY A 67 -9.55 5.34 -2.39
N TRP A 68 -8.49 6.12 -2.15
CA TRP A 68 -7.08 5.70 -2.16
C TRP A 68 -6.25 6.57 -1.21
N GLY A 69 -5.07 6.09 -0.80
CA GLY A 69 -4.22 6.76 0.19
C GLY A 69 -4.76 6.66 1.61
N VAL A 70 -4.06 7.28 2.56
CA VAL A 70 -4.36 7.20 4.00
C VAL A 70 -5.36 8.29 4.43
N ALA A 71 -6.30 7.96 5.29
CA ALA A 71 -7.28 8.90 5.82
C ALA A 71 -6.61 10.01 6.66
N GLY A 72 -7.01 11.25 6.39
CA GLY A 72 -6.47 12.44 7.06
C GLY A 72 -4.98 12.63 6.84
N ASP A 73 -4.47 12.21 5.68
CA ASP A 73 -3.10 12.51 5.27
C ASP A 73 -2.97 13.97 4.79
N SER A 74 -1.74 14.48 4.76
CA SER A 74 -1.36 15.78 4.23
C SER A 74 -0.25 15.63 3.20
N PHE A 75 0.06 16.69 2.44
CA PHE A 75 1.04 16.63 1.35
C PHE A 75 2.17 17.64 1.54
N ASN A 76 2.51 17.99 2.80
CA ASN A 76 3.44 19.08 3.07
C ASN A 76 4.86 18.77 2.54
N ALA A 77 5.30 17.52 2.70
CA ALA A 77 6.61 17.09 2.19
C ALA A 77 6.63 17.15 0.65
N LEU A 78 5.59 16.66 -0.01
CA LEU A 78 5.47 16.68 -1.46
C LEU A 78 5.43 18.12 -2.02
N GLU A 79 4.69 19.02 -1.37
CA GLU A 79 4.68 20.44 -1.74
C GLU A 79 6.07 21.07 -1.65
N MET A 80 6.83 20.78 -0.59
CA MET A 80 8.21 21.26 -0.44
C MET A 80 9.14 20.65 -1.48
N LEU A 81 9.01 19.37 -1.81
CA LEU A 81 9.75 18.72 -2.90
C LEU A 81 9.48 19.41 -4.24
N GLY A 82 8.23 19.77 -4.52
CA GLY A 82 7.87 20.56 -5.70
C GLY A 82 8.54 21.94 -5.73
N ARG A 83 8.63 22.63 -4.58
CA ARG A 83 9.37 23.90 -4.47
C ARG A 83 10.88 23.74 -4.70
N TYR A 84 11.44 22.57 -4.38
CA TYR A 84 12.84 22.23 -4.70
C TYR A 84 13.04 21.79 -6.15
N GLY A 85 11.97 21.72 -6.96
CA GLY A 85 12.03 21.34 -8.38
C GLY A 85 11.99 19.84 -8.63
N ALA A 86 11.63 19.03 -7.63
CA ALA A 86 11.42 17.59 -7.81
C ALA A 86 10.09 17.30 -8.53
N PRO A 87 9.98 16.18 -9.27
CA PRO A 87 8.72 15.79 -9.91
C PRO A 87 7.71 15.32 -8.86
N THR A 88 6.50 15.88 -8.85
CA THR A 88 5.44 15.57 -7.86
C THR A 88 4.16 15.05 -8.53
N TRP A 89 4.30 14.31 -9.62
CA TRP A 89 3.15 13.78 -10.36
C TRP A 89 2.45 12.64 -9.62
N PHE A 90 3.19 11.90 -8.79
CA PHE A 90 2.67 10.87 -7.89
C PHE A 90 2.46 11.47 -6.50
N ASN A 91 1.24 11.36 -5.99
CA ASN A 91 0.85 11.96 -4.72
C ASN A 91 1.25 11.08 -3.54
N LEU A 92 2.36 11.42 -2.89
CA LEU A 92 2.79 10.82 -1.63
C LEU A 92 2.38 11.69 -0.44
N GLY A 93 1.45 11.17 0.36
CA GLY A 93 1.06 11.82 1.59
C GLY A 93 2.11 11.65 2.70
N ASP A 94 2.08 12.52 3.71
CA ASP A 94 3.05 12.55 4.80
C ASP A 94 2.97 11.29 5.69
N LYS A 95 1.77 10.71 5.90
CA LYS A 95 1.57 9.43 6.59
C LYS A 95 2.00 8.26 5.71
N ASP A 96 1.61 8.29 4.43
CA ASP A 96 2.01 7.28 3.44
C ASP A 96 3.54 7.19 3.30
N PHE A 97 4.21 8.35 3.37
CA PHE A 97 5.67 8.46 3.35
C PHE A 97 6.34 7.62 4.44
N ALA A 98 5.73 7.48 5.62
CA ALA A 98 6.29 6.67 6.70
C ALA A 98 6.36 5.18 6.31
N THR A 99 5.34 4.68 5.61
CA THR A 99 5.32 3.31 5.06
C THR A 99 6.49 3.11 4.11
N HIS A 100 6.71 4.04 3.19
CA HIS A 100 7.76 3.91 2.18
C HIS A 100 9.17 4.06 2.77
N VAL A 101 9.35 4.95 3.74
CA VAL A 101 10.61 5.05 4.52
C VAL A 101 10.91 3.73 5.20
N ARG A 102 9.93 3.15 5.91
CA ARG A 102 10.14 1.90 6.64
C ARG A 102 10.39 0.72 5.70
N ARG A 103 9.62 0.61 4.61
CA ARG A 103 9.81 -0.40 3.57
C ARG A 103 11.22 -0.32 3.00
N THR A 104 11.64 0.86 2.56
CA THR A 104 12.96 1.08 1.96
C THR A 104 14.08 0.68 2.92
N GLN A 105 14.00 1.09 4.19
CA GLN A 105 14.98 0.69 5.21
C GLN A 105 15.11 -0.83 5.38
N LEU A 106 13.99 -1.56 5.33
CA LEU A 106 13.99 -3.01 5.49
C LEU A 106 14.50 -3.73 4.23
N LEU A 107 14.13 -3.23 3.06
CA LEU A 107 14.69 -3.71 1.78
C LEU A 107 16.21 -3.50 1.71
N ASP A 108 16.69 -2.34 2.16
CA ASP A 108 18.13 -2.02 2.23
C ASP A 108 18.89 -2.91 3.23
N GLN A 109 18.19 -3.52 4.19
CA GLN A 109 18.75 -4.55 5.09
C GLN A 109 18.81 -5.94 4.45
N GLY A 110 18.36 -6.08 3.20
CA GLY A 110 18.36 -7.33 2.44
C GLY A 110 17.11 -8.19 2.65
N LEU A 111 16.08 -7.68 3.33
CA LEU A 111 14.82 -8.41 3.48
C LEU A 111 14.05 -8.42 2.15
N PRO A 112 13.42 -9.54 1.77
CA PRO A 112 12.54 -9.58 0.60
C PRO A 112 11.24 -8.82 0.87
N LEU A 113 10.61 -8.27 -0.18
CA LEU A 113 9.35 -7.52 -0.08
C LEU A 113 8.23 -8.29 0.63
N SER A 114 8.21 -9.63 0.51
CA SER A 114 7.28 -10.49 1.23
C SER A 114 7.42 -10.38 2.75
N GLU A 115 8.64 -10.39 3.28
CA GLU A 115 8.89 -10.24 4.71
C GLU A 115 8.63 -8.81 5.17
N VAL A 116 8.95 -7.82 4.34
CA VAL A 116 8.65 -6.41 4.63
C VAL A 116 7.16 -6.14 4.73
N THR A 117 6.34 -6.90 3.99
CA THR A 117 4.86 -6.76 4.02
C THR A 117 4.25 -7.37 5.29
N GLU A 118 4.97 -8.23 6.02
CA GLU A 118 4.49 -8.89 7.23
C GLU A 118 4.73 -8.08 8.53
N THR A 119 5.48 -6.97 8.46
CA THR A 119 5.84 -6.13 9.63
C THR A 119 4.86 -5.01 9.92
#